data_AF-F4N446-F1
#
_entry.id   AF-F4N446-F1
#
_cell.length_a   1.000
_cell.length_b   1.000
_cell.length_c   1.000
_cell.angle_alpha   90.00
_cell.angle_beta   90.00
_cell.angle_gamma   90.00
#
_symmetry.space_group_name_H-M   'P 1'
#
loop_
_entity.id
_entity.type
_entity.pdbx_description
1 polymer ?
#
loop_
_entity_poly.entity_id
_entity_poly.type
_entity_poly.pdbx_seq_one_letter_code
_entity_poly.pdbx_strand_id
1 'polypeptide(L)'
;MKLNLLNAMLLTAMAAITSVHAADYKQNPFTLVYEGAITENIEGKVNIHPVKCDLHGIQIAANVYTPANYDPAKKISCGGSCPP
;
A
#
# COMPACT_ATOMS: atom_id res chain seq x y z
N MET A 1 -0.37 2.85 49.11
CA MET A 1 0.15 1.70 48.32
C MET A 1 -0.85 1.14 47.32
N LYS A 2 -2.15 1.03 47.65
CA LYS A 2 -3.19 0.47 46.76
C LYS A 2 -3.53 1.33 45.53
N LEU A 3 -3.31 2.65 45.60
CA LEU A 3 -3.53 3.60 44.50
C LEU A 3 -2.42 3.54 43.42
N ASN A 4 -1.18 3.27 43.82
CA ASN A 4 -0.04 3.19 42.90
C ASN A 4 -0.08 1.89 42.06
N LEU A 5 -0.69 0.84 42.60
CA LEU A 5 -0.91 -0.44 41.90
C LEU A 5 -1.95 -0.31 40.78
N LEU A 6 -2.97 0.54 40.95
CA LEU A 6 -3.98 0.82 39.92
C LEU A 6 -3.40 1.59 38.74
N ASN A 7 -2.54 2.59 39.00
CA ASN A 7 -1.87 3.35 37.93
C ASN A 7 -0.86 2.48 37.15
N ALA A 8 -0.18 1.55 37.83
CA ALA A 8 0.74 0.60 37.18
C ALA A 8 0.02 -0.40 36.26
N MET A 9 -1.20 -0.81 36.59
CA MET A 9 -2.04 -1.66 35.73
C MET A 9 -2.60 -0.92 34.51
N LEU A 10 -2.84 0.39 34.61
CA LEU A 10 -3.34 1.19 33.49
C LEU A 10 -2.25 1.43 32.42
N LEU A 11 -0.98 1.54 32.83
CA LEU A 11 0.15 1.67 31.90
C LEU A 11 0.47 0.36 31.13
N THR A 12 0.25 -0.81 31.72
CA THR A 12 0.49 -2.10 31.05
C THR A 12 -0.61 -2.51 30.06
N ALA A 13 -1.82 -1.96 30.18
CA ALA A 13 -2.91 -2.20 29.22
C ALA A 13 -2.70 -1.51 27.85
N MET A 14 -1.88 -0.45 27.80
CA MET A 14 -1.61 0.30 26.56
C MET A 14 -0.51 -0.33 25.69
N ALA A 15 0.20 -1.34 26.19
CA ALA A 15 1.34 -1.96 25.49
C ALA A 15 0.94 -3.03 24.44
N ALA A 16 -0.36 -3.29 24.24
CA ALA A 16 -0.84 -4.46 23.50
C ALA A 16 -1.55 -4.16 22.16
N ILE A 17 -1.42 -2.95 21.59
CA ILE A 17 -2.13 -2.59 20.35
C ILE A 17 -1.15 -2.14 19.26
N THR A 18 -0.31 -3.06 18.80
CA THR A 18 0.36 -2.92 17.50
C THR A 18 0.04 -4.14 16.65
N SER A 19 -1.24 -4.45 16.48
CA SER A 19 -1.65 -5.44 15.49
C SER A 19 -1.49 -4.82 14.10
N VAL A 20 -0.47 -5.26 13.37
CA VAL A 20 -0.39 -5.02 11.92
C VAL A 20 -1.45 -5.91 11.28
N HIS A 21 -2.59 -5.32 10.93
CA HIS A 21 -3.64 -6.02 10.19
C HIS A 21 -3.28 -6.04 8.70
N ALA A 22 -3.41 -7.21 8.07
CA ALA A 22 -3.45 -7.31 6.62
C ALA A 22 -4.90 -7.05 6.17
N ALA A 23 -5.08 -6.17 5.19
CA ALA A 23 -6.40 -5.91 4.63
C ALA A 23 -6.84 -7.09 3.74
N ASP A 24 -8.15 -7.37 3.68
CA ASP A 24 -8.67 -8.38 2.75
C ASP A 24 -8.56 -7.85 1.31
N TYR A 25 -7.53 -8.32 0.60
CA TYR A 25 -7.25 -7.91 -0.77
C TYR A 25 -8.39 -8.17 -1.74
N LYS A 26 -9.32 -9.08 -1.43
CA LYS A 26 -10.49 -9.36 -2.28
C LYS A 26 -11.49 -8.20 -2.29
N GLN A 27 -11.44 -7.34 -1.29
CA GLN A 27 -12.28 -6.14 -1.19
C GLN A 27 -11.67 -4.93 -1.90
N ASN A 28 -10.38 -4.98 -2.24
CA ASN A 28 -9.71 -3.90 -2.96
C ASN A 28 -9.69 -4.21 -4.48
N PRO A 29 -10.21 -3.32 -5.35
CA PRO A 29 -10.25 -3.57 -6.79
C PRO A 29 -8.87 -3.66 -7.45
N PHE A 30 -7.83 -3.13 -6.79
CA PHE A 30 -6.44 -3.24 -7.19
C PHE A 30 -5.69 -4.38 -6.48
N THR A 31 -6.38 -5.21 -5.70
CA THR A 31 -5.84 -6.38 -4.99
C THR A 31 -4.68 -6.07 -4.03
N LEU A 32 -4.66 -4.86 -3.48
CA LEU A 32 -3.65 -4.44 -2.49
C LEU A 32 -3.94 -5.05 -1.11
N VAL A 33 -2.89 -5.48 -0.42
CA VAL A 33 -2.97 -6.30 0.81
C VAL A 33 -2.71 -5.51 2.11
N TYR A 34 -2.36 -4.23 2.00
CA TYR A 34 -2.03 -3.40 3.15
C TYR A 34 -3.20 -2.53 3.58
N GLU A 35 -3.28 -2.24 4.88
CA GLU A 35 -4.26 -1.34 5.49
C GLU A 35 -4.19 0.07 4.88
N GLY A 36 -5.35 0.68 4.62
CA GLY A 36 -5.44 2.01 4.02
C GLY A 36 -4.97 2.09 2.56
N ALA A 37 -4.94 0.95 1.85
CA ALA A 37 -4.62 0.92 0.43
C ALA A 37 -5.61 1.74 -0.41
N ILE A 38 -5.10 2.34 -1.49
CA ILE A 38 -5.91 3.06 -2.48
C ILE A 38 -6.93 2.09 -3.08
N THR A 39 -8.18 2.50 -3.13
CA THR A 39 -9.30 1.71 -3.69
C THR A 39 -9.88 2.31 -4.96
N GLU A 40 -9.53 3.55 -5.29
CA GLU A 40 -9.98 4.24 -6.50
C GLU A 40 -8.96 5.27 -6.97
N ASN A 41 -9.06 5.64 -8.24
CA ASN A 41 -8.23 6.64 -8.87
C ASN A 41 -8.82 8.03 -8.65
N ILE A 42 -8.00 8.97 -8.16
CA ILE A 42 -8.42 10.35 -7.86
C ILE A 42 -7.52 11.30 -8.66
N GLU A 43 -8.14 12.28 -9.32
CA GLU A 43 -7.42 13.31 -10.07
C GLU A 43 -6.43 14.06 -9.17
N GLY A 44 -5.23 14.35 -9.71
CA GLY A 44 -4.17 15.01 -8.95
C GLY A 44 -3.46 14.14 -7.90
N LYS A 45 -3.77 12.85 -7.81
CA LYS A 45 -3.04 11.87 -6.98
C LYS A 45 -2.33 10.81 -7.84
N VAL A 46 -1.61 9.90 -7.18
CA VAL A 46 -1.13 8.67 -7.83
C VAL A 46 -2.33 7.86 -8.32
N ASN A 47 -2.23 7.31 -9.52
CA ASN A 47 -3.25 6.47 -10.12
C ASN A 47 -2.69 5.07 -10.39
N ILE A 48 -3.52 4.06 -10.23
CA ILE A 48 -3.20 2.65 -10.40
C ILE A 48 -3.95 2.10 -11.60
N HIS A 49 -3.23 1.40 -12.48
CA HIS A 49 -3.78 0.77 -13.69
C HIS A 49 -3.49 -0.73 -13.65
N PRO A 50 -4.49 -1.58 -13.36
CA PRO A 50 -4.36 -3.03 -13.44
C PRO A 50 -4.08 -3.46 -14.87
N VAL A 51 -3.06 -4.30 -15.04
CA VAL A 51 -2.66 -4.86 -16.31
C VAL A 51 -2.50 -6.37 -16.18
N LYS A 52 -2.64 -7.06 -17.30
CA LYS A 52 -2.30 -8.47 -17.44
C LYS A 52 -1.17 -8.60 -18.44
N CYS A 53 -0.15 -9.37 -18.10
CA CYS A 53 0.94 -9.68 -19.01
C CYS A 53 1.11 -11.20 -19.10
N ASP A 54 1.30 -11.68 -20.32
CA ASP A 54 1.64 -13.07 -20.57
C ASP A 54 3.16 -13.22 -20.57
N LEU A 55 3.68 -14.04 -19.66
CA LEU A 55 5.10 -14.36 -19.57
C LEU A 55 5.26 -15.87 -19.72
N HIS A 56 5.82 -16.30 -20.85
CA HIS A 56 6.04 -17.73 -21.16
C HIS A 56 4.76 -18.59 -21.03
N GLY A 57 3.61 -18.04 -21.43
CA GLY A 57 2.30 -18.72 -21.32
C GLY A 57 1.68 -18.69 -19.92
N ILE A 58 2.30 -18.00 -18.96
CA ILE A 58 1.73 -17.72 -17.64
C ILE A 58 1.12 -16.32 -17.68
N GLN A 59 -0.18 -16.22 -17.41
CA GLN A 59 -0.84 -14.93 -17.26
C GLN A 59 -0.53 -14.36 -15.87
N ILE A 60 0.13 -13.20 -15.84
CA ILE A 60 0.50 -12.47 -14.63
C ILE A 60 -0.38 -11.23 -14.52
N ALA A 61 -0.92 -10.98 -13.33
CA ALA A 61 -1.57 -9.73 -13.00
C ALA A 61 -0.55 -8.77 -12.37
N ALA A 62 -0.55 -7.52 -12.80
CA ALA A 62 0.31 -6.46 -12.26
C ALA A 62 -0.45 -5.14 -12.18
N ASN A 63 0.09 -4.18 -11.42
CA ASN A 63 -0.44 -2.83 -11.30
C ASN A 63 0.62 -1.84 -11.78
N VAL A 64 0.27 -0.94 -12.70
CA VAL A 64 1.12 0.17 -13.15
C VAL A 64 0.74 1.42 -12.38
N TYR A 65 1.72 2.08 -11.77
CA TYR A 65 1.51 3.31 -11.00
C TYR A 65 1.94 4.52 -11.83
N THR A 66 1.03 5.47 -12.00
CA THR A 66 1.32 6.75 -12.65
C THR A 66 1.24 7.87 -11.62
N PRO A 67 2.21 8.81 -11.59
CA PRO A 67 2.14 9.94 -10.68
C PRO A 67 0.96 10.85 -11.01
N ALA A 68 0.69 11.80 -10.11
CA ALA A 68 -0.27 12.87 -10.36
C ALA A 68 0.07 13.61 -11.65
N ASN A 69 -0.94 13.88 -12.48
CA ASN A 69 -0.82 14.61 -13.75
C ASN A 69 0.18 13.96 -14.72
N TYR A 70 0.31 12.63 -14.68
CA TYR A 70 1.12 11.88 -15.64
C TYR A 70 0.64 12.14 -17.07
N ASP A 71 1.58 12.51 -17.94
CA ASP A 71 1.36 12.71 -19.36
C ASP A 71 2.07 11.59 -20.13
N PRO A 72 1.35 10.67 -20.79
CA PRO A 72 1.95 9.56 -21.51
C PRO A 72 2.82 10.00 -22.70
N ALA A 73 2.66 11.23 -23.20
CA ALA A 73 3.51 11.79 -24.25
C ALA A 73 4.86 12.30 -23.71
N LYS A 74 4.97 12.54 -22.39
CA LYS A 74 6.23 12.93 -21.76
C LYS A 74 7.04 11.69 -21.41
N LYS A 75 8.23 11.58 -22.00
CA LYS A 75 9.21 10.57 -21.61
C LYS A 75 9.67 10.85 -20.18
N ILE A 76 9.41 9.91 -19.27
CA ILE A 76 10.04 9.90 -17.96
C ILE A 76 11.39 9.22 -18.14
N SER A 77 12.47 9.99 -18.05
CA SER A 77 13.82 9.43 -17.95
C SER A 77 14.05 8.94 -16.52
N CYS A 78 14.41 7.67 -16.35
CA CYS A 78 14.93 7.19 -15.06
C CYS A 78 16.25 7.91 -14.77
N GLY A 79 16.22 8.93 -13.90
CA GLY A 79 17.36 9.77 -13.55
C GLY A 79 18.34 9.12 -12.57
N GLY A 80 18.59 7.81 -12.69
CA GLY A 80 19.47 7.09 -11.79
C GLY A 80 20.12 5.91 -12.50
N SER A 81 21.44 5.81 -12.40
CA SER A 81 22.19 4.59 -12.73
C SER A 81 21.57 3.42 -11.99
N CYS A 82 20.93 2.50 -12.71
CA CYS A 82 20.52 1.23 -12.15
C CYS A 82 21.79 0.51 -11.69
N PRO A 83 21.95 0.19 -10.40
CA PRO A 83 23.08 -0.62 -9.98
C PRO A 83 23.00 -1.98 -10.70
N PRO A 84 24.15 -2.56 -11.08
CA PRO A 84 24.23 -3.80 -11.83
C PRO A 84 23.62 -4.98 -11.07
#